data_AF-A0A4Q5A442-F1
#
_entry.id   AF-A0A4Q5A442-F1
#
_cell.length_a   1.000
_cell.length_b   1.000
_cell.length_c   1.000
_cell.angle_alpha   90.00
_cell.angle_beta   90.00
_cell.angle_gamma   90.00
#
_symmetry.space_group_name_H-M   'P 1'
#
loop_
_entity.id
_entity.type
_entity.pdbx_description
1 polymer ?
#
loop_
_entity_poly.entity_id
_entity_poly.type
_entity_poly.pdbx_seq_one_letter_code
_entity_poly.pdbx_strand_id
1 'polypeptide(L)'
;MDRNNNVSIEQIAAMPAVRQAAQTGEELVGLWPLTSAAHMGNDAQYAENLQVRLSRTLAQVMTGEAVSMPDAEFVYEGAESIPGRLQSIVDALLAANDALDGLSEPETPQLLEMARTLGIEWDEQTQTAVAKTVDGALSAQDGGLDGKPFAWRFAAVIALFDELMHAALDQTEAQLGGAAAPHSGGAPTDRVMGVERLALPFVPFANAYAEAIGVPGIFMTAEQYHGIVTAYATPNGSTDAEDSAAVLAQVLGPLAAAEWRKHREDVLWDPAEAKKRAKEEDERKNKEALAAKFAHIKDDPTKPEVEL
;
A
#
# COMPACT_ATOMS: atom_id res chain seq x y z
N MET A 1 3.52 -23.76 -22.51
CA MET A 1 2.14 -24.13 -22.13
C MET A 1 1.46 -22.83 -21.85
N ASP A 2 0.56 -22.39 -22.73
CA ASP A 2 -0.26 -21.22 -22.45
C ASP A 2 -1.11 -21.53 -21.22
N ARG A 3 -0.74 -20.99 -20.06
CA ARG A 3 -1.63 -20.92 -18.90
C ARG A 3 -2.76 -19.98 -19.33
N ASN A 4 -3.82 -20.53 -19.92
CA ASN A 4 -5.11 -19.83 -20.06
C ASN A 4 -5.74 -19.74 -18.66
N ASN A 5 -5.10 -18.95 -17.80
CA ASN A 5 -5.45 -18.69 -16.40
C ASN A 5 -6.30 -17.43 -16.35
N ASN A 6 -7.49 -17.45 -16.96
CA ASN A 6 -8.41 -16.34 -16.76
C ASN A 6 -8.97 -16.46 -15.34
N VAL A 7 -8.27 -15.89 -14.37
CA VAL A 7 -8.75 -15.70 -13.01
C VAL A 7 -10.10 -15.00 -13.08
N SER A 8 -11.15 -15.62 -12.54
CA SER A 8 -12.46 -15.00 -12.56
C SER A 8 -12.51 -13.87 -11.53
N ILE A 9 -12.61 -12.63 -12.04
CA ILE A 9 -12.81 -11.43 -11.21
C ILE A 9 -14.05 -11.61 -10.32
N GLU A 10 -15.09 -12.29 -10.80
CA GLU A 10 -16.29 -12.60 -10.02
C GLU A 10 -16.00 -13.50 -8.81
N GLN A 11 -15.11 -14.49 -8.96
CA GLN A 11 -14.70 -15.35 -7.84
C GLN A 11 -13.91 -14.56 -6.79
N ILE A 12 -12.92 -13.76 -7.22
CA ILE A 12 -12.16 -12.89 -6.30
C ILE A 12 -13.11 -11.92 -5.59
N ALA A 13 -14.03 -11.28 -6.33
CA ALA A 13 -15.00 -10.34 -5.79
C ALA A 13 -15.93 -10.97 -4.74
N ALA A 14 -16.24 -12.26 -4.87
CA ALA A 14 -17.06 -13.00 -3.92
C ALA A 14 -16.31 -13.36 -2.62
N MET A 15 -14.98 -13.22 -2.58
CA MET A 15 -14.19 -13.57 -1.40
C MET A 15 -14.54 -12.68 -0.20
N PRO A 16 -14.62 -13.25 1.02
CA PRO A 16 -14.94 -12.48 2.23
C PRO A 16 -14.01 -11.28 2.47
N ALA A 17 -12.70 -11.47 2.28
CA ALA A 17 -11.72 -10.41 2.48
C ALA A 17 -11.95 -9.22 1.52
N VAL A 18 -12.26 -9.51 0.25
CA VAL A 18 -12.53 -8.50 -0.78
C VAL A 18 -13.84 -7.77 -0.50
N ARG A 19 -14.91 -8.48 -0.11
CA ARG A 19 -16.19 -7.86 0.26
C ARG A 19 -16.10 -6.98 1.50
N GLN A 20 -15.32 -7.39 2.50
CA GLN A 20 -15.10 -6.59 3.71
C GLN A 20 -14.31 -5.31 3.40
N ALA A 21 -13.25 -5.44 2.59
CA ALA A 21 -12.50 -4.27 2.12
C ALA A 21 -13.42 -3.34 1.32
N ALA A 22 -14.19 -3.90 0.38
CA ALA A 22 -15.11 -3.13 -0.46
C ALA A 22 -16.10 -2.29 0.34
N GLN A 23 -16.65 -2.80 1.44
CA GLN A 23 -17.50 -2.00 2.33
C GLN A 23 -16.77 -0.77 2.89
N THR A 24 -15.52 -0.95 3.33
CA THR A 24 -14.69 0.16 3.82
C THR A 24 -14.35 1.15 2.70
N GLY A 25 -14.08 0.65 1.50
CA GLY A 25 -13.82 1.47 0.32
C GLY A 25 -15.04 2.27 -0.14
N GLU A 26 -16.24 1.68 -0.08
CA GLU A 26 -17.50 2.36 -0.35
C GLU A 26 -17.79 3.47 0.66
N GLU A 27 -17.48 3.25 1.95
CA GLU A 27 -17.60 4.28 3.00
C GLU A 27 -16.65 5.46 2.78
N LEU A 28 -15.44 5.20 2.27
CA LEU A 28 -14.48 6.23 1.90
C LEU A 28 -14.96 6.99 0.65
N VAL A 29 -15.20 6.29 -0.47
CA VAL A 29 -15.63 6.92 -1.74
C VAL A 29 -16.95 7.68 -1.57
N GLY A 30 -17.83 7.24 -0.67
CA GLY A 30 -19.06 7.93 -0.33
C GLY A 30 -18.88 9.31 0.32
N LEU A 31 -17.65 9.71 0.68
CA LEU A 31 -17.36 11.09 1.10
C LEU A 31 -17.43 12.09 -0.06
N TRP A 32 -17.21 11.64 -1.30
CA TRP A 32 -17.20 12.53 -2.46
C TRP A 32 -18.61 12.80 -3.02
N PRO A 33 -18.85 14.00 -3.58
CA PRO A 33 -17.89 15.10 -3.71
C PRO A 33 -17.62 15.79 -2.35
N LEU A 34 -16.34 16.01 -2.04
CA LEU A 34 -15.97 16.82 -0.87
C LEU A 34 -16.43 18.25 -1.09
N THR A 35 -17.10 18.85 -0.11
CA THR A 35 -17.66 20.22 -0.22
C THR A 35 -17.04 21.20 0.78
N SER A 36 -16.39 20.69 1.82
CA SER A 36 -15.68 21.51 2.81
C SER A 36 -14.23 21.73 2.37
N ALA A 37 -13.77 22.98 2.41
CA ALA A 37 -12.37 23.32 2.16
C ALA A 37 -11.42 22.60 3.13
N ALA A 38 -11.86 22.33 4.37
CA ALA A 38 -11.08 21.57 5.33
C ALA A 38 -10.89 20.11 4.87
N HIS A 39 -11.97 19.44 4.44
CA HIS A 39 -11.88 18.07 3.95
C HIS A 39 -11.05 17.97 2.67
N MET A 40 -11.18 18.94 1.75
CA MET A 40 -10.33 19.01 0.55
C MET A 40 -8.85 19.18 0.89
N GLY A 41 -8.53 20.05 1.86
CA GLY A 41 -7.15 20.23 2.32
C GLY A 41 -6.59 18.98 3.01
N ASN A 42 -7.40 18.30 3.83
CA ASN A 42 -7.02 17.04 4.46
C ASN A 42 -6.77 15.93 3.42
N ASP A 43 -7.61 15.85 2.39
CA ASP A 43 -7.46 14.88 1.30
C ASP A 43 -6.18 15.11 0.49
N ALA A 44 -5.88 16.38 0.15
CA ALA A 44 -4.62 16.75 -0.50
C ALA A 44 -3.41 16.37 0.36
N GLN A 45 -3.46 16.65 1.66
CA GLN A 45 -2.39 16.28 2.59
C GLN A 45 -2.23 14.74 2.69
N TYR A 46 -3.34 13.99 2.67
CA TYR A 46 -3.29 12.53 2.64
C TYR A 46 -2.58 12.03 1.37
N ALA A 47 -2.89 12.62 0.20
CA ALA A 47 -2.27 12.22 -1.07
C ALA A 47 -0.75 12.46 -1.06
N GLU A 48 -0.29 13.63 -0.61
CA GLU A 48 1.15 13.93 -0.43
C GLU A 48 1.81 12.92 0.53
N ASN A 49 1.17 12.66 1.68
CA ASN A 49 1.68 11.69 2.66
C ASN A 49 1.75 10.27 2.08
N LEU A 50 0.76 9.86 1.27
CA LEU A 50 0.77 8.56 0.61
C LEU A 50 1.95 8.46 -0.36
N GLN A 51 2.23 9.50 -1.14
CA GLN A 51 3.36 9.54 -2.06
C GLN A 51 4.70 9.39 -1.32
N VAL A 52 4.92 10.13 -0.23
CA VAL A 52 6.13 10.03 0.60
C VAL A 52 6.29 8.62 1.19
N ARG A 53 5.20 8.02 1.67
CA ARG A 53 5.26 6.64 2.21
C ARG A 53 5.57 5.62 1.11
N LEU A 54 5.02 5.78 -0.10
CA LEU A 54 5.30 4.91 -1.24
C LEU A 54 6.76 5.04 -1.69
N SER A 55 7.28 6.26 -1.85
CA SER A 55 8.67 6.48 -2.24
C SER A 55 9.65 5.92 -1.21
N ARG A 56 9.32 6.07 0.08
CA ARG A 56 10.06 5.43 1.17
C ARG A 56 10.05 3.91 1.05
N THR A 57 8.90 3.26 0.83
CA THR A 57 8.84 1.80 0.65
C THR A 57 9.68 1.36 -0.55
N LEU A 58 9.56 2.04 -1.69
CA LEU A 58 10.34 1.76 -2.90
C LEU A 58 11.85 1.83 -2.61
N ALA A 59 12.32 2.90 -2.00
CA ALA A 59 13.72 3.09 -1.65
C ALA A 59 14.25 2.02 -0.67
N GLN A 60 13.44 1.64 0.34
CA GLN A 60 13.79 0.56 1.27
C GLN A 60 13.97 -0.77 0.55
N VAL A 61 13.09 -1.11 -0.40
CA VAL A 61 13.21 -2.36 -1.17
C VAL A 61 14.41 -2.31 -2.12
N MET A 62 14.62 -1.19 -2.81
CA MET A 62 15.75 -1.03 -3.75
C MET A 62 17.11 -1.16 -3.07
N THR A 63 17.23 -0.63 -1.84
CA THR A 63 18.51 -0.55 -1.13
C THR A 63 18.71 -1.67 -0.11
N GLY A 64 17.64 -2.28 0.39
CA GLY A 64 17.66 -3.14 1.57
C GLY A 64 17.92 -2.39 2.88
N GLU A 65 17.99 -1.06 2.85
CA GLU A 65 18.33 -0.23 4.00
C GLU A 65 17.08 0.32 4.71
N ALA A 66 17.23 0.60 6.00
CA ALA A 66 16.19 1.30 6.75
C ALA A 66 16.19 2.80 6.40
N VAL A 67 15.07 3.28 5.86
CA VAL A 67 14.86 4.70 5.53
C VAL A 67 13.90 5.30 6.56
N SER A 68 14.22 6.45 7.14
CA SER A 68 13.32 7.12 8.09
C SER A 68 12.28 7.99 7.38
N MET A 69 11.13 8.25 8.01
CA MET A 69 10.13 9.16 7.43
C MET A 69 10.68 10.56 7.19
N PRO A 70 11.42 11.19 8.14
CA PRO A 70 11.98 12.53 7.90
C PRO A 70 12.98 12.59 6.75
N ASP A 71 13.76 11.52 6.50
CA ASP A 71 14.66 11.50 5.34
C ASP A 71 13.85 11.48 4.04
N ALA A 72 12.77 10.67 3.97
CA ALA A 72 11.90 10.60 2.80
C ALA A 72 11.15 11.91 2.53
N GLU A 73 10.60 12.54 3.58
CA GLU A 73 9.97 13.87 3.50
C GLU A 73 10.96 14.92 2.99
N PHE A 74 12.18 14.94 3.51
CA PHE A 74 13.16 15.93 3.13
C PHE A 74 13.62 15.77 1.66
N VAL A 75 13.76 14.54 1.16
CA VAL A 75 14.03 14.30 -0.27
C VAL A 75 12.83 14.68 -1.14
N TYR A 76 11.61 14.38 -0.70
CA TYR A 76 10.38 14.79 -1.39
C TYR A 76 10.26 16.32 -1.50
N GLU A 77 10.71 17.06 -0.49
CA GLU A 77 10.81 18.53 -0.52
C GLU A 77 11.95 19.08 -1.41
N GLY A 78 12.74 18.19 -2.04
CA GLY A 78 13.76 18.54 -3.03
C GLY A 78 15.21 18.41 -2.55
N ALA A 79 15.47 17.74 -1.42
CA ALA A 79 16.85 17.51 -0.97
C ALA A 79 17.56 16.45 -1.83
N GLU A 80 18.68 16.84 -2.44
CA GLU A 80 19.53 15.93 -3.23
C GLU A 80 20.64 15.25 -2.39
N SER A 81 20.79 15.64 -1.12
CA SER A 81 21.74 15.02 -0.19
C SER A 81 21.33 15.26 1.26
N ILE A 82 21.67 14.31 2.15
CA ILE A 82 21.39 14.42 3.59
C ILE A 82 22.68 14.14 4.38
N PRO A 83 23.18 15.10 5.19
CA PRO A 83 24.37 14.89 6.00
C PRO A 83 24.25 13.65 6.92
N GLY A 84 25.22 12.73 6.82
CA GLY A 84 25.26 11.52 7.64
C GLY A 84 24.40 10.36 7.12
N ARG A 85 23.74 10.50 5.97
CA ARG A 85 23.05 9.40 5.27
C ARG A 85 23.87 8.87 4.10
N LEU A 86 23.67 7.59 3.78
CA LEU A 86 24.25 7.00 2.58
C LEU A 86 23.60 7.65 1.35
N GLN A 87 24.43 8.10 0.40
CA GLN A 87 23.93 8.73 -0.82
C GLN A 87 23.03 7.77 -1.62
N SER A 88 23.30 6.46 -1.60
CA SER A 88 22.45 5.45 -2.25
C SER A 88 21.01 5.42 -1.74
N ILE A 89 20.76 5.81 -0.47
CA ILE A 89 19.39 5.94 0.06
C ILE A 89 18.71 7.16 -0.53
N VAL A 90 19.42 8.29 -0.62
CA VAL A 90 18.91 9.54 -1.19
C VAL A 90 18.63 9.36 -2.68
N ASP A 91 19.56 8.75 -3.42
CA ASP A 91 19.41 8.46 -4.84
C ASP A 91 18.22 7.52 -5.10
N ALA A 92 18.00 6.52 -4.24
CA ALA A 92 16.84 5.63 -4.35
C ALA A 92 15.52 6.35 -4.05
N LEU A 93 15.50 7.29 -3.09
CA LEU A 93 14.33 8.13 -2.82
C LEU A 93 14.02 9.06 -3.99
N LEU A 94 15.04 9.69 -4.59
CA LEU A 94 14.90 10.53 -5.79
C LEU A 94 14.34 9.71 -6.96
N ALA A 95 14.93 8.55 -7.25
CA ALA A 95 14.44 7.64 -8.29
C ALA A 95 13.00 7.18 -8.03
N ALA A 96 12.65 6.91 -6.76
CA ALA A 96 11.29 6.55 -6.39
C ALA A 96 10.29 7.70 -6.58
N ASN A 97 10.66 8.93 -6.23
CA ASN A 97 9.82 10.11 -6.47
C ASN A 97 9.65 10.36 -7.98
N ASP A 98 10.74 10.35 -8.75
CA ASP A 98 10.72 10.51 -10.21
C ASP A 98 9.83 9.46 -10.89
N ALA A 99 9.90 8.22 -10.42
CA ALA A 99 9.09 7.11 -10.91
C ALA A 99 7.60 7.35 -10.61
N LEU A 100 7.25 7.75 -9.38
CA LEU A 100 5.87 8.03 -8.99
C LEU A 100 5.30 9.23 -9.75
N ASP A 101 6.07 10.31 -9.90
CA ASP A 101 5.65 11.52 -10.64
C ASP A 101 5.44 11.24 -12.14
N GLY A 102 6.21 10.31 -12.71
CA GLY A 102 6.07 9.88 -14.10
C GLY A 102 4.82 9.03 -14.39
N LEU A 103 4.15 8.51 -13.35
CA LEU A 103 2.98 7.64 -13.47
C LEU A 103 1.68 8.45 -13.42
N SER A 104 1.38 9.17 -14.49
CA SER A 104 0.15 9.97 -14.59
C SER A 104 -1.07 9.15 -15.01
N GLU A 105 -0.86 8.08 -15.75
CA GLU A 105 -1.91 7.22 -16.31
C GLU A 105 -1.44 5.75 -16.24
N PRO A 106 -2.35 4.77 -16.06
CA PRO A 106 -2.00 3.36 -15.95
C PRO A 106 -1.78 2.69 -17.31
N GLU A 107 -0.95 3.27 -18.19
CA GLU A 107 -0.64 2.69 -19.49
C GLU A 107 0.73 1.99 -19.53
N THR A 108 0.91 1.10 -20.50
CA THR A 108 2.11 0.28 -20.67
C THR A 108 3.40 1.11 -20.76
N PRO A 109 3.50 2.21 -21.53
CA PRO A 109 4.72 3.01 -21.61
C PRO A 109 5.16 3.59 -20.26
N GLN A 110 4.22 4.05 -19.43
CA GLN A 110 4.54 4.61 -18.10
C GLN A 110 5.05 3.51 -17.16
N LEU A 111 4.49 2.29 -17.22
CA LEU A 111 5.00 1.17 -16.43
C LEU A 111 6.43 0.75 -16.83
N LEU A 112 6.71 0.70 -18.13
CA LEU A 112 8.07 0.41 -18.63
C LEU A 112 9.07 1.49 -18.22
N GLU A 113 8.67 2.76 -18.29
CA GLU A 113 9.50 3.89 -17.89
C GLU A 113 9.75 3.90 -16.37
N MET A 114 8.70 3.65 -15.56
CA MET A 114 8.83 3.49 -14.12
C MET A 114 9.83 2.39 -13.76
N ALA A 115 9.74 1.21 -14.40
CA ALA A 115 10.69 0.13 -14.18
C ALA A 115 12.13 0.57 -14.50
N ARG A 116 12.33 1.28 -15.61
CA ARG A 116 13.64 1.83 -16.00
C ARG A 116 14.17 2.83 -14.97
N THR A 117 13.35 3.75 -14.49
CA THR A 117 13.73 4.75 -13.47
C THR A 117 14.11 4.09 -12.15
N LEU A 118 13.44 3.00 -11.78
CA LEU A 118 13.76 2.20 -10.60
C LEU A 118 14.97 1.25 -10.79
N GLY A 119 15.61 1.25 -11.97
CA GLY A 119 16.78 0.39 -12.25
C GLY A 119 16.44 -1.10 -12.42
N ILE A 120 15.24 -1.38 -12.93
CA ILE A 120 14.70 -2.73 -13.14
C ILE A 120 14.80 -3.09 -14.61
N GLU A 121 15.36 -4.26 -14.88
CA GLU A 121 15.56 -4.78 -16.23
C GLU A 121 14.64 -5.97 -16.46
N TRP A 122 13.56 -5.75 -17.23
CA TRP A 122 12.69 -6.82 -17.72
C TRP A 122 13.20 -7.35 -19.06
N ASP A 123 13.19 -8.67 -19.22
CA ASP A 123 13.46 -9.28 -20.52
C ASP A 123 12.30 -9.06 -21.52
N GLU A 124 12.52 -9.41 -22.80
CA GLU A 124 11.52 -9.21 -23.86
C GLU A 124 10.22 -9.98 -23.58
N GLN A 125 10.32 -11.16 -22.97
CA GLN A 125 9.16 -11.97 -22.61
C GLN A 125 8.31 -11.28 -21.53
N THR A 126 8.98 -10.71 -20.52
CA THR A 126 8.33 -10.00 -19.40
C THR A 126 7.73 -8.70 -19.87
N GLN A 127 8.43 -7.93 -20.71
CA GLN A 127 7.87 -6.73 -21.32
C GLN A 127 6.62 -7.04 -22.15
N THR A 128 6.63 -8.13 -22.92
CA THR A 128 5.48 -8.59 -23.71
C THR A 128 4.31 -9.02 -22.83
N ALA A 129 4.58 -9.76 -21.75
CA ALA A 129 3.58 -10.20 -20.80
C ALA A 129 2.94 -9.00 -20.08
N VAL A 130 3.75 -8.07 -19.58
CA VAL A 130 3.30 -6.83 -18.94
C VAL A 130 2.42 -6.01 -19.88
N ALA A 131 2.87 -5.77 -21.12
CA ALA A 131 2.11 -5.01 -22.11
C ALA A 131 0.74 -5.66 -22.38
N LYS A 132 0.71 -6.97 -22.59
CA LYS A 132 -0.53 -7.73 -22.81
C LYS A 132 -1.48 -7.62 -21.61
N THR A 133 -0.94 -7.73 -20.39
CA THR A 133 -1.71 -7.67 -19.14
C THR A 133 -2.33 -6.29 -18.94
N VAL A 134 -1.56 -5.21 -19.15
CA VAL A 134 -2.05 -3.84 -19.05
C VAL A 134 -3.11 -3.56 -20.13
N ASP A 135 -2.82 -3.87 -21.40
CA ASP A 135 -3.75 -3.64 -22.50
C ASP A 135 -5.07 -4.40 -22.29
N GLY A 136 -5.01 -5.62 -21.74
CA GLY A 136 -6.18 -6.41 -21.38
C GLY A 136 -7.02 -5.76 -20.26
N ALA A 137 -6.37 -5.25 -19.22
CA ALA A 137 -7.04 -4.58 -18.10
C ALA A 137 -7.70 -3.25 -18.51
N LEU A 138 -7.04 -2.48 -19.38
CA LEU A 138 -7.59 -1.24 -19.95
C LEU A 138 -8.73 -1.52 -20.93
N SER A 139 -8.60 -2.54 -21.77
CA SER A 139 -9.69 -2.96 -22.68
C SER A 139 -10.95 -3.37 -21.90
N ALA A 140 -10.78 -4.00 -20.73
CA ALA A 140 -11.90 -4.36 -19.87
C ALA A 140 -12.58 -3.14 -19.23
N GLN A 141 -11.82 -2.08 -18.95
CA GLN A 141 -12.33 -0.78 -18.49
C GLN A 141 -13.15 -0.09 -19.60
N ASP A 142 -12.62 -0.03 -20.82
CA ASP A 142 -13.29 0.54 -22.00
C ASP A 142 -14.58 -0.21 -22.37
N GLY A 143 -14.62 -1.52 -22.11
CA GLY A 143 -15.80 -2.37 -22.24
C GLY A 143 -16.95 -1.98 -21.30
N GLY A 144 -16.72 -1.05 -20.37
CA GLY A 144 -17.71 -0.45 -19.49
C GLY A 144 -17.64 -1.00 -18.07
N LEU A 145 -17.30 -0.12 -17.13
CA LEU A 145 -17.40 -0.38 -15.69
C LEU A 145 -18.81 -0.10 -15.13
N ASP A 146 -19.73 0.36 -15.98
CA ASP A 146 -21.09 0.75 -15.59
C ASP A 146 -21.82 -0.40 -14.88
N GLY A 147 -22.24 -0.15 -13.65
CA GLY A 147 -22.95 -1.12 -12.82
C GLY A 147 -22.07 -2.19 -12.18
N LYS A 148 -20.73 -2.16 -12.35
CA LYS A 148 -19.83 -3.06 -11.63
C LYS A 148 -19.75 -2.65 -10.15
N PRO A 149 -20.08 -3.56 -9.20
CA PRO A 149 -19.95 -3.28 -7.77
C PRO A 149 -18.51 -2.91 -7.39
N PHE A 150 -18.34 -2.18 -6.28
CA PHE A 150 -17.00 -1.82 -5.78
C PHE A 150 -16.11 -3.06 -5.59
N ALA A 151 -16.65 -4.14 -5.03
CA ALA A 151 -15.94 -5.40 -4.84
C ALA A 151 -15.41 -6.00 -6.15
N TRP A 152 -16.14 -5.85 -7.26
CA TRP A 152 -15.69 -6.30 -8.58
C TRP A 152 -14.53 -5.45 -9.08
N ARG A 153 -14.62 -4.12 -8.92
CA ARG A 153 -13.56 -3.19 -9.33
C ARG A 153 -12.28 -3.43 -8.52
N PHE A 154 -12.39 -3.61 -7.21
CA PHE A 154 -11.24 -3.98 -6.40
C PHE A 154 -10.67 -5.37 -6.76
N ALA A 155 -11.52 -6.34 -7.07
CA ALA A 155 -11.07 -7.64 -7.58
C ALA A 155 -10.33 -7.54 -8.92
N ALA A 156 -10.71 -6.60 -9.80
CA ALA A 156 -10.00 -6.34 -11.05
C ALA A 156 -8.58 -5.81 -10.80
N VAL A 157 -8.39 -4.95 -9.79
CA VAL A 157 -7.05 -4.50 -9.34
C VAL A 157 -6.20 -5.69 -8.88
N ILE A 158 -6.79 -6.60 -8.08
CA ILE A 158 -6.09 -7.80 -7.60
C ILE A 158 -5.70 -8.72 -8.75
N ALA A 159 -6.60 -8.93 -9.72
CA ALA A 159 -6.33 -9.76 -10.89
C ALA A 159 -5.23 -9.18 -11.78
N LEU A 160 -5.21 -7.86 -12.00
CA LEU A 160 -4.11 -7.17 -12.69
C LEU A 160 -2.79 -7.39 -11.95
N PHE A 161 -2.79 -7.19 -10.62
CA PHE A 161 -1.59 -7.35 -9.81
C PHE A 161 -1.07 -8.80 -9.84
N ASP A 162 -1.95 -9.81 -9.78
CA ASP A 162 -1.60 -11.23 -9.92
C ASP A 162 -0.89 -11.53 -11.25
N GLU A 163 -1.46 -11.08 -12.37
CA GLU A 163 -0.88 -11.33 -13.70
C GLU A 163 0.47 -10.63 -13.90
N LEU A 164 0.64 -9.41 -13.37
CA LEU A 164 1.93 -8.73 -13.37
C LEU A 164 2.95 -9.48 -12.51
N MET A 165 2.55 -9.92 -11.31
CA MET A 165 3.39 -10.71 -10.41
C MET A 165 3.85 -12.03 -11.04
N HIS A 166 3.00 -12.70 -11.85
CA HIS A 166 3.40 -13.89 -12.61
C HIS A 166 4.50 -13.58 -13.63
N ALA A 167 4.46 -12.44 -14.31
CA ALA A 167 5.52 -12.06 -15.25
C ALA A 167 6.89 -11.91 -14.54
N ALA A 168 6.91 -11.26 -13.37
CA ALA A 168 8.13 -11.16 -12.56
C ALA A 168 8.60 -12.53 -12.02
N LEU A 169 7.66 -13.41 -11.67
CA LEU A 169 7.95 -14.76 -11.22
C LEU A 169 8.60 -15.60 -12.33
N ASP A 170 8.02 -15.60 -13.52
CA ASP A 170 8.50 -16.36 -14.68
C ASP A 170 9.94 -15.92 -15.05
N GLN A 171 10.22 -14.61 -15.06
CA GLN A 171 11.59 -14.12 -15.30
C GLN A 171 12.56 -14.56 -14.18
N THR A 172 12.14 -14.45 -12.92
CA THR A 172 12.97 -14.87 -11.78
C THR A 172 13.32 -16.36 -11.86
N GLU A 173 12.33 -17.20 -12.20
CA GLU A 173 12.54 -18.63 -12.41
C GLU A 173 13.49 -18.93 -13.56
N ALA A 174 13.35 -18.21 -14.69
CA ALA A 174 14.24 -18.36 -15.83
C ALA A 174 15.70 -17.99 -15.46
N GLN A 175 15.89 -16.95 -14.64
CA GLN A 175 17.22 -16.51 -14.18
C GLN A 175 17.88 -17.48 -13.20
N LEU A 176 17.11 -18.05 -12.27
CA LEU A 176 17.65 -18.93 -11.21
C LEU A 176 17.69 -20.41 -11.61
N GLY A 177 16.90 -20.82 -12.61
CA GLY A 177 16.77 -22.20 -13.04
C GLY A 177 16.17 -23.13 -11.98
N GLY A 178 16.35 -24.45 -12.14
CA GLY A 178 15.73 -25.47 -11.29
C GLY A 178 16.20 -25.52 -9.83
N ALA A 179 17.25 -24.77 -9.47
CA ALA A 179 17.74 -24.66 -8.09
C ALA A 179 16.87 -23.76 -7.20
N ALA A 180 16.00 -22.94 -7.80
CA ALA A 180 15.07 -22.06 -7.10
C ALA A 180 13.66 -22.65 -6.97
N ALA A 181 13.51 -23.96 -7.15
CA ALA A 181 12.23 -24.64 -6.93
C ALA A 181 11.83 -24.51 -5.45
N PRO A 182 10.62 -24.01 -5.15
CA PRO A 182 10.11 -23.93 -3.79
C PRO A 182 10.00 -25.31 -3.15
N HIS A 183 10.20 -25.37 -1.84
CA HIS A 183 10.08 -26.59 -1.05
C HIS A 183 9.05 -26.44 0.07
N SER A 184 8.75 -27.52 0.79
CA SER A 184 7.78 -27.55 1.90
C SER A 184 8.08 -26.57 3.06
N GLY A 185 9.23 -25.89 3.02
CA GLY A 185 9.64 -24.88 3.99
C GLY A 185 9.59 -23.44 3.47
N GLY A 186 9.10 -23.21 2.24
CA GLY A 186 9.02 -21.89 1.62
C GLY A 186 9.79 -21.78 0.31
N ALA A 187 9.72 -20.59 -0.28
CA ALA A 187 10.56 -20.17 -1.39
C ALA A 187 12.01 -19.89 -0.94
N PRO A 188 13.02 -20.26 -1.75
CA PRO A 188 14.40 -19.84 -1.51
C PRO A 188 14.55 -18.31 -1.48
N THR A 189 15.46 -17.78 -0.65
CA THR A 189 15.67 -16.33 -0.50
C THR A 189 15.94 -15.62 -1.83
N ASP A 190 16.80 -16.19 -2.69
CA ASP A 190 17.13 -15.60 -3.98
C ASP A 190 15.92 -15.48 -4.91
N ARG A 191 14.97 -16.43 -4.82
CA ARG A 191 13.70 -16.39 -5.55
C ARG A 191 12.83 -15.25 -5.06
N VAL A 192 12.68 -15.11 -3.74
CA VAL A 192 11.89 -14.02 -3.14
C VAL A 192 12.48 -12.68 -3.55
N MET A 193 13.80 -12.49 -3.38
CA MET A 193 14.48 -11.23 -3.73
C MET A 193 14.43 -10.91 -5.23
N GLY A 194 14.51 -11.92 -6.10
CA GLY A 194 14.36 -11.73 -7.54
C GLY A 194 12.97 -11.20 -7.91
N VAL A 195 11.92 -11.82 -7.37
CA VAL A 195 10.53 -11.37 -7.59
C VAL A 195 10.32 -9.98 -6.98
N GLU A 196 10.80 -9.77 -5.75
CA GLU A 196 10.66 -8.50 -5.01
C GLU A 196 11.27 -7.33 -5.80
N ARG A 197 12.43 -7.54 -6.43
CA ARG A 197 13.05 -6.53 -7.29
C ARG A 197 12.26 -6.30 -8.57
N LEU A 198 11.89 -7.36 -9.29
CA LEU A 198 11.24 -7.24 -10.60
C LEU A 198 9.80 -6.71 -10.51
N ALA A 199 9.10 -6.98 -9.41
CA ALA A 199 7.71 -6.62 -9.21
C ALA A 199 7.49 -5.27 -8.52
N LEU A 200 8.56 -4.58 -8.13
CA LEU A 200 8.49 -3.33 -7.40
C LEU A 200 7.62 -2.23 -8.06
N PRO A 201 7.61 -2.06 -9.40
CA PRO A 201 6.77 -1.08 -10.10
C PRO A 201 5.27 -1.39 -10.01
N PHE A 202 4.89 -2.64 -9.73
CA PHE A 202 3.50 -3.07 -9.87
C PHE A 202 2.59 -2.50 -8.79
N VAL A 203 3.11 -2.17 -7.59
CA VAL A 203 2.32 -1.57 -6.52
C VAL A 203 1.83 -0.17 -6.89
N PRO A 204 2.71 0.80 -7.23
CA PRO A 204 2.26 2.12 -7.65
C PRO A 204 1.45 2.06 -8.96
N PHE A 205 1.80 1.17 -9.89
CA PHE A 205 1.00 0.97 -11.10
C PHE A 205 -0.41 0.48 -10.81
N ALA A 206 -0.58 -0.51 -9.93
CA ALA A 206 -1.89 -1.00 -9.51
C ALA A 206 -2.72 0.08 -8.81
N ASN A 207 -2.07 1.02 -8.11
CA ASN A 207 -2.76 2.19 -7.53
C ASN A 207 -3.26 3.15 -8.62
N ALA A 208 -2.45 3.47 -9.64
CA ALA A 208 -2.90 4.29 -10.77
C ALA A 208 -4.07 3.63 -11.52
N TYR A 209 -4.00 2.30 -11.73
CA TYR A 209 -5.11 1.56 -12.31
C TYR A 209 -6.35 1.58 -11.42
N ALA A 210 -6.19 1.37 -10.11
CA ALA A 210 -7.28 1.41 -9.14
C ALA A 210 -8.00 2.77 -9.20
N GLU A 211 -7.25 3.88 -9.21
CA GLU A 211 -7.81 5.23 -9.29
C GLU A 211 -8.60 5.44 -10.58
N ALA A 212 -8.07 5.01 -11.73
CA ALA A 212 -8.75 5.10 -13.03
C ALA A 212 -10.09 4.35 -13.06
N ILE A 213 -10.26 3.34 -12.20
CA ILE A 213 -11.50 2.56 -12.06
C ILE A 213 -12.29 2.92 -10.79
N GLY A 214 -11.94 4.02 -10.11
CA GLY A 214 -12.67 4.55 -8.94
C GLY A 214 -12.52 3.70 -7.67
N VAL A 215 -11.39 3.02 -7.51
CA VAL A 215 -10.98 2.31 -6.30
C VAL A 215 -9.81 3.10 -5.67
N PRO A 216 -9.86 3.46 -4.38
CA PRO A 216 -8.78 4.23 -3.77
C PRO A 216 -7.49 3.40 -3.70
N GLY A 217 -6.34 4.06 -3.85
CA GLY A 217 -5.03 3.42 -3.75
C GLY A 217 -4.81 2.68 -2.42
N ILE A 218 -3.95 1.68 -2.45
CA ILE A 218 -3.55 0.91 -1.28
C ILE A 218 -2.11 1.25 -0.89
N PHE A 219 -1.76 0.93 0.35
CA PHE A 219 -0.39 1.11 0.85
C PHE A 219 0.09 -0.16 1.54
N MET A 220 1.38 -0.42 1.39
CA MET A 220 2.09 -1.45 2.13
C MET A 220 3.50 -0.95 2.46
N THR A 221 3.96 -1.28 3.67
CA THR A 221 5.35 -1.07 4.08
C THR A 221 6.27 -2.05 3.36
N ALA A 222 7.58 -1.78 3.33
CA ALA A 222 8.57 -2.70 2.77
C ALA A 222 8.50 -4.11 3.43
N GLU A 223 8.25 -4.20 4.73
CA GLU A 223 8.07 -5.48 5.43
C GLU A 223 6.81 -6.24 4.95
N GLN A 224 5.69 -5.53 4.79
CA GLN A 224 4.46 -6.13 4.26
C GLN A 224 4.62 -6.54 2.80
N TYR A 225 5.31 -5.74 1.98
CA TYR A 225 5.65 -6.08 0.59
C TYR A 225 6.47 -7.37 0.52
N HIS A 226 7.57 -7.45 1.29
CA HIS A 226 8.38 -8.65 1.39
C HIS A 226 7.56 -9.87 1.83
N GLY A 227 6.66 -9.72 2.81
CA GLY A 227 5.76 -10.78 3.25
C GLY A 227 4.80 -11.27 2.15
N ILE A 228 4.22 -10.34 1.38
CA ILE A 228 3.36 -10.66 0.22
C ILE A 228 4.15 -11.43 -0.83
N VAL A 229 5.32 -10.91 -1.22
CA VAL A 229 6.18 -11.55 -2.23
C VAL A 229 6.63 -12.93 -1.78
N THR A 230 6.99 -13.09 -0.50
CA THR A 230 7.37 -14.40 0.08
C THR A 230 6.23 -15.40 -0.01
N ALA A 231 5.01 -14.97 0.36
CA ALA A 231 3.82 -15.81 0.27
C ALA A 231 3.51 -16.18 -1.19
N TYR A 232 3.63 -15.22 -2.11
CA TYR A 232 3.36 -15.41 -3.54
C TYR A 232 4.39 -16.32 -4.22
N ALA A 233 5.68 -16.13 -3.91
CA ALA A 233 6.77 -16.93 -4.44
C ALA A 233 6.77 -18.36 -3.91
N THR A 234 6.02 -18.64 -2.83
CA THR A 234 5.84 -19.98 -2.24
C THR A 234 4.57 -20.63 -2.82
N PRO A 235 4.68 -21.66 -3.67
CA PRO A 235 3.54 -22.38 -4.21
C PRO A 235 2.78 -23.04 -3.08
N ASN A 236 1.47 -22.84 -3.08
CA ASN A 236 0.51 -23.45 -2.15
C ASN A 236 0.19 -24.92 -2.49
N GLY A 237 1.10 -25.63 -3.19
CA GLY A 237 0.93 -27.02 -3.62
C GLY A 237 0.12 -27.19 -4.91
N SER A 238 -0.47 -26.10 -5.42
CA SER A 238 -1.15 -25.97 -6.70
C SER A 238 -0.53 -24.79 -7.44
N THR A 239 -0.33 -24.89 -8.75
CA THR A 239 0.19 -23.80 -9.60
C THR A 239 -0.95 -23.14 -10.40
N ASP A 240 -2.19 -23.29 -9.94
CA ASP A 240 -3.38 -22.70 -10.54
C ASP A 240 -3.43 -21.20 -10.24
N ALA A 241 -3.76 -20.33 -11.21
CA ALA A 241 -3.88 -18.90 -10.90
C ALA A 241 -5.13 -18.57 -10.09
N GLU A 242 -6.16 -19.43 -10.12
CA GLU A 242 -7.27 -19.28 -9.19
C GLU A 242 -6.78 -19.30 -7.73
N ASP A 243 -5.70 -20.06 -7.45
CA ASP A 243 -5.10 -20.16 -6.13
C ASP A 243 -4.18 -18.97 -5.79
N SER A 244 -3.39 -18.44 -6.73
CA SER A 244 -2.47 -17.31 -6.47
C SER A 244 -3.24 -16.00 -6.25
N ALA A 245 -4.25 -15.72 -7.06
CA ALA A 245 -5.05 -14.53 -6.95
C ALA A 245 -5.92 -14.54 -5.68
N ALA A 246 -6.37 -15.73 -5.26
CA ALA A 246 -7.03 -15.90 -3.97
C ALA A 246 -6.09 -15.60 -2.79
N VAL A 247 -4.82 -16.01 -2.86
CA VAL A 247 -3.82 -15.67 -1.83
C VAL A 247 -3.61 -14.16 -1.77
N LEU A 248 -3.43 -13.50 -2.92
CA LEU A 248 -3.32 -12.04 -2.97
C LEU A 248 -4.56 -11.36 -2.41
N ALA A 249 -5.76 -11.80 -2.75
CA ALA A 249 -7.00 -11.24 -2.23
C ALA A 249 -7.12 -11.35 -0.69
N GLN A 250 -6.62 -12.44 -0.10
CA GLN A 250 -6.61 -12.65 1.34
C GLN A 250 -5.63 -11.71 2.07
N VAL A 251 -4.52 -11.35 1.43
CA VAL A 251 -3.51 -10.46 2.02
C VAL A 251 -3.81 -8.99 1.75
N LEU A 252 -4.17 -8.66 0.51
CA LEU A 252 -4.45 -7.28 0.08
C LEU A 252 -5.77 -6.75 0.65
N GLY A 253 -6.79 -7.58 0.85
CA GLY A 253 -8.08 -7.15 1.39
C GLY A 253 -7.96 -6.42 2.74
N PRO A 254 -7.36 -7.03 3.78
CA PRO A 254 -7.15 -6.36 5.06
C PRO A 254 -6.26 -5.12 4.99
N LEU A 255 -5.23 -5.11 4.13
CA LEU A 255 -4.35 -3.96 3.92
C LEU A 255 -5.10 -2.78 3.30
N ALA A 256 -5.87 -3.05 2.25
CA ALA A 256 -6.73 -2.06 1.59
C ALA A 256 -7.75 -1.49 2.58
N ALA A 257 -8.44 -2.35 3.34
CA ALA A 257 -9.41 -1.91 4.34
C ALA A 257 -8.77 -1.05 5.43
N ALA A 258 -7.55 -1.36 5.87
CA ALA A 258 -6.82 -0.56 6.84
C ALA A 258 -6.46 0.82 6.28
N GLU A 259 -5.93 0.87 5.05
CA GLU A 259 -5.53 2.11 4.41
C GLU A 259 -6.74 3.00 4.09
N TRP A 260 -7.83 2.44 3.55
CA TRP A 260 -9.03 3.22 3.24
C TRP A 260 -9.71 3.78 4.49
N ARG A 261 -9.66 3.03 5.61
CA ARG A 261 -10.15 3.56 6.89
C ARG A 261 -9.30 4.72 7.37
N LYS A 262 -7.97 4.59 7.30
CA LYS A 262 -7.04 5.68 7.63
C LYS A 262 -7.28 6.90 6.75
N HIS A 263 -7.40 6.73 5.44
CA HIS A 263 -7.71 7.82 4.50
C HIS A 263 -9.01 8.52 4.89
N ARG A 264 -10.06 7.75 5.18
CA ARG A 264 -11.35 8.30 5.64
C ARG A 264 -11.22 9.09 6.94
N GLU A 265 -10.45 8.58 7.90
CA GLU A 265 -10.18 9.23 9.18
C GLU A 265 -9.40 10.54 8.98
N ASP A 266 -8.39 10.55 8.12
CA ASP A 266 -7.59 11.72 7.79
C ASP A 266 -8.43 12.81 7.11
N VAL A 267 -9.28 12.44 6.13
CA VAL A 267 -10.18 13.39 5.45
C VAL A 267 -11.15 14.04 6.42
N LEU A 268 -11.70 13.26 7.36
CA LEU A 268 -12.65 13.73 8.36
C LEU A 268 -12.00 14.37 9.60
N TRP A 269 -10.68 14.45 9.64
CA TRP A 269 -9.97 14.98 10.80
C TRP A 269 -10.27 16.47 11.04
N ASP A 270 -10.72 16.80 12.25
CA ASP A 270 -10.90 18.18 12.71
C ASP A 270 -9.81 18.54 13.75
N PRO A 271 -8.83 19.39 13.39
CA PRO A 271 -7.78 19.83 14.30
C PRO A 271 -8.29 20.54 15.55
N ALA A 272 -9.40 21.28 15.47
CA ALA A 272 -9.97 22.00 16.59
C ALA A 272 -10.63 21.04 17.58
N GLU A 273 -11.36 20.04 17.08
CA GLU A 273 -11.92 18.98 17.91
C GLU A 273 -10.82 18.12 18.54
N ALA A 274 -9.77 17.78 17.79
CA ALA A 274 -8.63 17.05 18.30
C ALA A 274 -7.92 17.81 19.43
N LYS A 275 -7.67 19.12 19.25
CA LYS A 275 -7.07 19.98 20.28
C LYS A 275 -7.94 20.07 21.53
N LYS A 276 -9.26 20.14 21.37
CA LYS A 276 -10.22 20.14 22.48
C LYS A 276 -10.16 18.81 23.25
N ARG A 277 -10.24 17.67 22.54
CA ARG A 277 -10.17 16.32 23.14
C ARG A 277 -8.84 16.10 23.88
N ALA A 278 -7.71 16.52 23.29
CA ALA A 278 -6.40 16.43 23.95
C ALA A 278 -6.34 17.23 25.25
N LYS A 279 -6.88 18.47 25.26
CA LYS A 279 -6.96 19.29 26.46
C LYS A 279 -7.84 18.64 27.54
N GLU A 280 -8.99 18.10 27.15
CA GLU A 280 -9.90 17.40 28.08
C GLU A 280 -9.26 16.12 28.65
N GLU A 281 -8.51 15.36 27.85
CA GLU A 281 -7.79 14.17 28.31
C GLU A 281 -6.64 14.52 29.27
N ASP A 282 -5.88 15.59 28.99
CA ASP A 282 -4.85 16.11 29.88
C ASP A 282 -5.45 16.60 31.20
N GLU A 283 -6.57 17.33 31.15
CA GLU A 283 -7.31 17.74 32.35
C GLU A 283 -7.81 16.53 33.16
N ARG A 284 -8.29 15.47 32.49
CA ARG A 284 -8.71 14.22 33.14
C ARG A 284 -7.55 13.49 33.79
N LYS A 285 -6.44 13.27 33.07
CA LYS A 285 -5.22 12.63 33.59
C LYS A 285 -4.64 13.41 34.77
N ASN A 286 -4.66 14.75 34.69
CA ASN A 286 -4.22 15.60 35.79
C ASN A 286 -5.15 15.46 37.01
N LYS A 287 -6.47 15.47 36.84
CA LYS A 287 -7.44 15.24 37.94
C LYS A 287 -7.27 13.86 38.57
N GLU A 288 -7.09 12.81 37.77
CA GLU A 288 -6.85 11.44 38.26
C GLU A 288 -5.52 11.34 39.03
N ALA A 289 -4.45 11.94 38.51
CA ALA A 289 -3.16 12.00 39.18
C ALA A 289 -3.23 12.80 40.49
N LEU A 290 -4.00 13.88 40.51
CA LEU A 290 -4.25 14.67 41.71
C LEU A 290 -5.03 13.85 42.74
N ALA A 291 -6.14 13.22 42.34
CA ALA A 291 -6.94 12.35 43.20
C ALA A 291 -6.10 11.20 43.78
N ALA A 292 -5.26 10.55 42.97
CA ALA A 292 -4.34 9.51 43.44
C ALA A 292 -3.30 10.05 44.44
N LYS A 293 -2.76 11.26 44.21
CA LYS A 293 -1.88 11.94 45.17
C LYS A 293 -2.58 12.28 46.47
N PHE A 294 -3.88 12.58 46.46
CA PHE A 294 -4.64 12.91 47.68
C PHE A 294 -5.34 11.71 48.33
N ALA A 295 -5.36 10.54 47.68
CA ALA A 295 -6.03 9.33 48.19
C ALA A 295 -5.45 8.78 49.51
N HIS A 296 -4.23 9.16 49.88
CA HIS A 296 -3.58 8.76 51.14
C HIS A 296 -3.74 9.79 52.27
N ILE A 297 -4.33 10.97 51.99
CA ILE A 297 -4.67 11.94 53.02
C ILE A 297 -6.00 11.51 53.62
N LYS A 298 -5.95 10.77 54.74
CA LYS A 298 -7.10 10.67 55.63
C LYS A 298 -7.39 12.06 56.18
N ASP A 299 -8.66 12.47 56.18
CA ASP A 299 -9.10 13.61 56.98
C ASP A 299 -8.52 13.44 58.39
N ASP A 300 -7.62 14.35 58.77
CA ASP A 300 -7.06 14.38 60.10
C ASP A 300 -8.15 14.89 61.04
N PRO A 301 -8.71 14.05 61.94
CA PRO A 301 -9.77 14.45 62.85
C PRO A 301 -9.32 15.50 63.88
N THR A 302 -8.06 15.93 63.86
CA THR A 302 -7.52 16.98 64.73
C THR A 302 -7.35 18.35 64.06
N LYS A 303 -7.74 18.50 62.79
CA LYS A 303 -7.66 19.80 62.10
C LYS A 303 -8.77 20.74 62.62
N PRO A 304 -8.45 21.86 63.31
CA PRO A 304 -9.48 22.78 63.77
C PRO A 304 -10.20 23.43 62.58
N GLU A 305 -11.53 23.48 62.62
CA GLU A 305 -12.32 24.23 61.66
C GLU A 305 -11.86 25.69 61.65
N VAL A 306 -11.47 26.17 60.47
CA VAL A 306 -11.18 27.58 60.26
C VAL A 306 -12.53 28.24 59.98
N GLU A 307 -13.06 28.97 60.96
CA GLU A 307 -14.20 29.86 60.74
C GLU A 307 -13.80 30.96 59.75
N LEU A 308 -14.66 31.15 58.74
CA LEU A 308 -14.50 32.07 57.60
C LEU A 308 -14.45 33.54 58.01
#